data_AF-W7KX43-F1
#
_entry.id   AF-W7KX43-F1
#
_cell.length_a   1.000
_cell.length_b   1.000
_cell.length_c   1.000
_cell.angle_alpha   90.00
_cell.angle_beta   90.00
_cell.angle_gamma   90.00
#
_symmetry.space_group_name_H-M   'P 1'
#
loop_
_entity.id
_entity.type
_entity.pdbx_description
1 polymer ?
#
loop_
_entity_poly.entity_id
_entity_poly.type
_entity_poly.pdbx_seq_one_letter_code
_entity_poly.pdbx_strand_id
1 'polypeptide(L)'
;MILKLKPKDLPLGNYALVAYGRGMELPAFTYERAKIELEGKVVKVVPLHEMLFLEDAYADEKDVLVFANDQSEVKETLDNLWSLGINADLFTCGNVEGKGGVRVQQLKEELCEVNLSLSILKSTLSSSTSARARRLIGEMDFSDLKEWAEKKAMEIDPELDVILSPVLMPAKSLVEENIGKNVKTYYDTNFYNSNVIFTGIDALIMRRISFQLRKNSTKVKEVLLDVDPLMAPIYLTIISYIIKLNK
;
A
#
# COMPACT_ATOMS: atom_id res chain seq x y z
N MET A 1 -7.76 15.84 16.97
CA MET A 1 -8.82 15.06 16.28
C MET A 1 -8.30 14.45 14.96
N ILE A 2 -7.21 13.65 14.96
CA ILE A 2 -6.33 13.62 13.75
C ILE A 2 -6.04 12.22 13.13
N LEU A 3 -6.57 11.11 13.65
CA LEU A 3 -6.57 9.84 12.90
C LEU A 3 -7.93 9.16 13.07
N LYS A 4 -8.88 9.44 12.17
CA LYS A 4 -10.14 8.69 12.12
C LYS A 4 -9.99 7.50 11.18
N LEU A 5 -9.15 6.54 11.57
CA LEU A 5 -9.13 5.24 10.91
C LEU A 5 -10.46 4.53 11.17
N LYS A 6 -11.12 4.14 10.09
CA LYS A 6 -12.44 3.51 10.12
C LYS A 6 -12.48 2.41 9.04
N PRO A 7 -11.72 1.32 9.24
CA PRO A 7 -11.81 0.19 8.34
C PRO A 7 -13.25 -0.34 8.33
N LYS A 8 -13.84 -0.35 7.14
CA LYS A 8 -15.16 -0.93 6.85
C LYS A 8 -15.05 -2.41 6.57
N ASP A 9 -16.13 -3.12 6.80
CA ASP A 9 -16.27 -4.48 6.31
C ASP A 9 -16.51 -4.43 4.80
N LEU A 10 -15.57 -4.98 4.03
CA LEU A 10 -15.65 -5.00 2.58
C LEU A 10 -15.95 -6.42 2.09
N PRO A 11 -16.97 -6.60 1.23
CA PRO A 11 -17.20 -7.87 0.56
C PRO A 11 -16.13 -8.05 -0.51
N LEU A 12 -15.01 -8.67 -0.14
CA LEU A 12 -13.95 -9.01 -1.08
C LEU A 12 -14.22 -10.38 -1.70
N GLY A 13 -14.31 -10.41 -3.03
CA GLY A 13 -14.26 -11.65 -3.80
C GLY A 13 -12.88 -12.31 -3.77
N ASN A 14 -12.79 -13.46 -4.43
CA ASN A 14 -11.51 -14.08 -4.77
C ASN A 14 -11.17 -13.68 -6.20
N TYR A 15 -10.21 -12.77 -6.36
CA TYR A 15 -9.74 -12.31 -7.66
C TYR A 15 -8.36 -12.91 -7.95
N ALA A 16 -8.18 -13.39 -9.17
CA ALA A 16 -6.89 -13.87 -9.65
C ALA A 16 -6.02 -12.71 -10.18
N LEU A 17 -6.64 -11.66 -10.72
CA LEU A 17 -6.00 -10.44 -11.19
C LEU A 17 -6.44 -9.21 -10.39
N VAL A 18 -5.45 -8.42 -9.99
CA VAL A 18 -5.60 -7.11 -9.37
C VAL A 18 -4.86 -6.07 -10.21
N ALA A 19 -5.57 -5.03 -10.62
CA ALA A 19 -4.99 -3.88 -11.29
C ALA A 19 -4.93 -2.68 -10.33
N TYR A 20 -3.88 -1.86 -10.42
CA TYR A 20 -3.76 -0.67 -9.60
C TYR A 20 -3.29 0.56 -10.37
N GLY A 21 -3.93 1.69 -10.09
CA GLY A 21 -3.54 3.01 -10.55
C GLY A 21 -2.47 3.66 -9.68
N ARG A 22 -1.99 4.84 -10.09
CA ARG A 22 -0.97 5.57 -9.33
C ARG A 22 -1.50 5.95 -7.94
N GLY A 23 -0.70 5.70 -6.89
CA GLY A 23 -1.08 6.00 -5.50
C GLY A 23 -1.95 4.92 -4.84
N MET A 24 -2.34 3.88 -5.58
CA MET A 24 -3.15 2.76 -5.10
C MET A 24 -2.34 1.47 -4.94
N GLU A 25 -1.01 1.56 -4.90
CA GLU A 25 -0.11 0.43 -4.68
C GLU A 25 -0.37 -0.21 -3.30
N LEU A 26 -0.56 0.61 -2.27
CA LEU A 26 -0.77 0.14 -0.89
C LEU A 26 -1.92 -0.88 -0.79
N PRO A 27 -3.18 -0.56 -1.16
CA PRO A 27 -4.29 -1.51 -1.05
C PRO A 27 -4.12 -2.73 -1.98
N ALA A 28 -3.55 -2.55 -3.18
CA ALA A 28 -3.36 -3.65 -4.13
C ALA A 28 -2.38 -4.71 -3.61
N PHE A 29 -1.21 -4.28 -3.14
CA PHE A 29 -0.22 -5.18 -2.56
C PHE A 29 -0.64 -5.70 -1.18
N THR A 30 -1.46 -4.95 -0.41
CA THR A 30 -2.08 -5.49 0.80
C THR A 30 -3.01 -6.65 0.48
N TYR A 31 -3.85 -6.55 -0.56
CA TYR A 31 -4.71 -7.65 -0.99
C TYR A 31 -3.89 -8.88 -1.40
N GLU A 32 -2.93 -8.70 -2.30
CA GLU A 32 -2.07 -9.77 -2.80
C GLU A 32 -1.34 -10.49 -1.68
N ARG A 33 -0.59 -9.75 -0.84
CA ARG A 33 0.20 -10.35 0.22
C ARG A 33 -0.69 -11.02 1.27
N ALA A 34 -1.84 -10.43 1.61
CA ALA A 34 -2.78 -11.06 2.52
C ALA A 34 -3.31 -12.39 1.95
N LYS A 35 -3.68 -12.44 0.67
CA LYS A 35 -4.16 -13.66 0.02
C LYS A 35 -3.08 -14.73 -0.11
N ILE A 36 -1.86 -14.37 -0.47
CA ILE A 36 -0.74 -15.30 -0.56
C ILE A 36 -0.38 -15.82 0.84
N GLU A 37 -0.15 -14.94 1.80
CA GLU A 37 0.43 -15.32 3.10
C GLU A 37 -0.58 -15.96 4.06
N LEU A 38 -1.87 -15.61 3.96
CA LEU A 38 -2.91 -16.11 4.88
C LEU A 38 -3.77 -17.22 4.27
N GLU A 39 -3.92 -17.25 2.94
CA GLU A 39 -4.78 -18.22 2.24
C GLU A 39 -4.00 -19.11 1.25
N GLY A 40 -2.72 -18.84 0.98
CA GLY A 40 -1.92 -19.60 0.01
C GLY A 40 -2.35 -19.40 -1.44
N LYS A 41 -3.11 -18.33 -1.74
CA LYS A 41 -3.66 -18.06 -3.07
C LYS A 41 -2.74 -17.14 -3.85
N VAL A 42 -2.41 -17.52 -5.08
CA VAL A 42 -1.67 -16.68 -6.01
C VAL A 42 -2.61 -15.62 -6.56
N VAL A 43 -2.18 -14.37 -6.49
CA VAL A 43 -2.86 -13.21 -7.06
C VAL A 43 -1.84 -12.50 -7.94
N LYS A 44 -2.19 -12.24 -9.19
CA LYS A 44 -1.39 -11.44 -10.11
C LYS A 44 -1.73 -9.97 -9.87
N VAL A 45 -0.74 -9.15 -9.55
CA VAL A 45 -0.89 -7.70 -9.38
C VAL A 45 -0.15 -6.99 -10.50
N VAL A 46 -0.85 -6.12 -11.23
CA VAL A 46 -0.28 -5.35 -12.33
C VAL A 46 -0.67 -3.87 -12.25
N PRO A 47 0.19 -2.95 -12.73
CA PRO A 47 -0.23 -1.59 -12.99
C PRO A 47 -1.41 -1.54 -13.96
N LEU A 48 -2.27 -0.55 -13.79
CA LEU A 48 -3.49 -0.40 -14.58
C LEU A 48 -3.21 -0.33 -16.09
N HIS A 49 -2.17 0.39 -16.51
CA HIS A 49 -1.81 0.47 -17.93
C HIS A 49 -1.38 -0.87 -18.53
N GLU A 50 -0.75 -1.76 -17.74
CA GLU A 50 -0.41 -3.11 -18.22
C GLU A 50 -1.68 -3.94 -18.42
N MET A 51 -2.61 -3.89 -17.46
CA MET A 51 -3.90 -4.54 -17.58
C MET A 51 -4.67 -4.05 -18.82
N LEU A 52 -4.81 -2.73 -18.97
CA LEU A 52 -5.59 -2.12 -20.06
C LEU A 52 -5.00 -2.36 -21.46
N PHE A 53 -3.67 -2.38 -21.61
CA PHE A 53 -3.03 -2.39 -22.93
C PHE A 53 -2.40 -3.72 -23.31
N LEU A 54 -2.08 -4.60 -22.35
CA LEU A 54 -1.28 -5.80 -22.59
C LEU A 54 -2.00 -7.10 -22.21
N GLU A 55 -2.76 -7.11 -21.12
CA GLU A 55 -3.39 -8.34 -20.60
C GLU A 55 -4.82 -8.52 -21.10
N ASP A 56 -5.69 -7.52 -20.90
CA ASP A 56 -7.14 -7.69 -21.05
C ASP A 56 -7.63 -7.63 -22.50
N ALA A 57 -6.78 -7.19 -23.43
CA ALA A 57 -7.03 -7.42 -24.85
C ALA A 57 -7.01 -8.93 -25.21
N TYR A 58 -6.52 -9.82 -24.31
CA TYR A 58 -6.23 -11.23 -24.62
C TYR A 58 -6.50 -12.26 -23.49
N ALA A 59 -6.97 -11.87 -22.30
CA ALA A 59 -7.11 -12.77 -21.14
C ALA A 59 -8.54 -13.34 -20.94
N ASP A 60 -8.63 -14.60 -20.49
CA ASP A 60 -9.89 -15.33 -20.18
C ASP A 60 -10.49 -15.01 -18.80
N GLU A 61 -9.83 -14.16 -18.00
CA GLU A 61 -10.27 -13.86 -16.63
C GLU A 61 -11.50 -12.94 -16.63
N LYS A 62 -12.60 -13.42 -16.02
CA LYS A 62 -13.92 -12.79 -16.12
C LYS A 62 -14.23 -11.77 -15.02
N ASP A 63 -13.43 -11.73 -13.96
CA ASP A 63 -13.64 -10.85 -12.80
C ASP A 63 -12.30 -10.29 -12.30
N VAL A 64 -12.11 -8.98 -12.44
CA VAL A 64 -10.88 -8.26 -12.04
C VAL A 64 -11.16 -7.33 -10.86
N LEU A 65 -10.21 -7.20 -9.94
CA LEU A 65 -10.24 -6.20 -8.89
C LEU A 65 -9.38 -5.00 -9.28
N VAL A 66 -9.96 -3.80 -9.28
CA VAL A 66 -9.26 -2.57 -9.65
C VAL A 66 -9.19 -1.62 -8.47
N PHE A 67 -8.00 -1.08 -8.22
CA PHE A 67 -7.78 0.01 -7.28
C PHE A 67 -7.32 1.26 -8.03
N ALA A 68 -8.16 2.29 -8.13
CA ALA A 68 -7.82 3.51 -8.88
C ALA A 68 -8.42 4.74 -8.22
N ASN A 69 -7.65 5.84 -8.16
CA ASN A 69 -8.08 7.06 -7.47
C ASN A 69 -8.10 8.31 -8.37
N ASP A 70 -7.18 8.42 -9.33
CA ASP A 70 -7.20 9.55 -10.27
C ASP A 70 -8.48 9.52 -11.13
N GLN A 71 -9.21 10.63 -11.20
CA GLN A 71 -10.51 10.66 -11.87
C GLN A 71 -10.41 10.37 -13.38
N SER A 72 -9.33 10.83 -14.02
CA SER A 72 -9.12 10.60 -15.45
C SER A 72 -8.79 9.13 -15.69
N GLU A 73 -7.89 8.58 -14.89
CA GLU A 73 -7.50 7.18 -14.90
C GLU A 73 -8.70 6.24 -14.65
N VAL A 74 -9.54 6.54 -13.65
CA VAL A 74 -10.76 5.78 -13.36
C VAL A 74 -11.72 5.82 -14.56
N LYS A 75 -11.92 6.99 -15.16
CA LYS A 75 -12.83 7.13 -16.31
C LYS A 75 -12.33 6.33 -17.51
N GLU A 76 -11.04 6.44 -17.83
CA GLU A 76 -10.41 5.66 -18.91
C GLU A 76 -10.51 4.15 -18.64
N THR A 77 -10.30 3.73 -17.40
CA THR A 77 -10.48 2.33 -16.98
C THR A 77 -11.89 1.83 -17.25
N LEU A 78 -12.90 2.60 -16.82
CA LEU A 78 -14.30 2.25 -16.99
C LEU A 78 -14.70 2.18 -18.47
N ASP A 79 -14.19 3.10 -19.29
CA ASP A 79 -14.44 3.11 -20.73
C ASP A 79 -13.84 1.86 -21.42
N ASN A 80 -12.62 1.46 -21.04
CA ASN A 80 -11.96 0.28 -21.57
C ASN A 80 -12.63 -1.02 -21.12
N LEU A 81 -12.86 -1.20 -19.81
CA LEU A 81 -13.53 -2.38 -19.27
C LEU A 81 -14.92 -2.60 -19.89
N TRP A 82 -15.67 -1.51 -20.06
CA TRP A 82 -16.97 -1.55 -20.73
C TRP A 82 -16.85 -1.98 -22.19
N SER A 83 -15.87 -1.44 -22.93
CA SER A 83 -15.64 -1.77 -24.33
C SER A 83 -15.22 -3.24 -24.54
N LEU A 84 -14.50 -3.80 -23.56
CA LEU A 84 -14.05 -5.19 -23.55
C LEU A 84 -15.09 -6.16 -22.97
N GLY A 85 -16.17 -5.66 -22.37
CA GLY A 85 -17.20 -6.49 -21.75
C GLY A 85 -16.75 -7.22 -20.48
N ILE A 86 -15.77 -6.66 -19.76
CA ILE A 86 -15.17 -7.25 -18.56
C ILE A 86 -15.97 -6.82 -17.33
N ASN A 87 -16.26 -7.77 -16.42
CA ASN A 87 -16.81 -7.44 -15.12
C ASN A 87 -15.67 -7.16 -14.13
N ALA A 88 -15.85 -6.13 -13.31
CA ALA A 88 -14.83 -5.76 -12.34
C ALA A 88 -15.46 -5.17 -11.08
N ASP A 89 -14.74 -5.30 -9.98
CA ASP A 89 -14.96 -4.51 -8.78
C ASP A 89 -13.89 -3.42 -8.72
N LEU A 90 -14.31 -2.15 -8.73
CA LEU A 90 -13.41 -1.00 -8.68
C LEU A 90 -13.56 -0.28 -7.34
N PHE A 91 -12.45 -0.17 -6.61
CA PHE A 91 -12.36 0.63 -5.39
C PHE A 91 -11.66 1.95 -5.68
N THR A 92 -12.29 3.04 -5.25
CA THR A 92 -11.78 4.40 -5.45
C THR A 92 -12.03 5.29 -4.24
N CYS A 93 -11.17 6.28 -4.05
CA CYS A 93 -11.39 7.35 -3.07
C CYS A 93 -12.10 8.57 -3.69
N GLY A 94 -12.25 8.58 -5.03
CA GLY A 94 -12.96 9.59 -5.79
C GLY A 94 -14.48 9.38 -5.84
N ASN A 95 -15.16 10.35 -6.44
CA ASN A 95 -16.60 10.28 -6.71
C ASN A 95 -16.83 9.98 -8.20
N VAL A 96 -16.93 8.69 -8.55
CA VAL A 96 -17.14 8.23 -9.93
C VAL A 96 -18.25 7.18 -9.97
N GLU A 97 -19.12 7.28 -10.97
CA GLU A 97 -20.18 6.28 -11.20
C GLU A 97 -19.65 5.10 -12.01
N GLY A 98 -20.20 3.90 -11.74
CA GLY A 98 -19.85 2.71 -12.52
C GLY A 98 -20.35 2.78 -13.95
N LYS A 99 -19.70 2.01 -14.82
CA LYS A 99 -20.06 1.88 -16.24
C LYS A 99 -20.07 0.40 -16.63
N GLY A 100 -21.10 -0.03 -17.36
CA GLY A 100 -21.19 -1.42 -17.82
C GLY A 100 -21.26 -2.42 -16.67
N GLY A 101 -20.45 -3.49 -16.75
CA GLY A 101 -20.34 -4.56 -15.75
C GLY A 101 -19.46 -4.22 -14.52
N VAL A 102 -19.02 -2.96 -14.39
CA VAL A 102 -18.11 -2.56 -13.31
C VAL A 102 -18.89 -2.04 -12.09
N ARG A 103 -18.71 -2.71 -10.95
CA ARG A 103 -19.24 -2.26 -9.65
C ARG A 103 -18.23 -1.35 -8.99
N VAL A 104 -18.61 -0.09 -8.76
CA VAL A 104 -17.74 0.91 -8.12
C VAL A 104 -18.06 1.03 -6.63
N GLN A 105 -17.04 0.87 -5.80
CA GLN A 105 -17.09 1.09 -4.36
C GLN A 105 -16.27 2.34 -4.00
N GLN A 106 -16.94 3.36 -3.48
CA GLN A 106 -16.32 4.64 -3.13
C GLN A 106 -16.04 4.74 -1.62
N LEU A 107 -14.83 5.17 -1.25
CA LEU A 107 -14.45 5.48 0.12
C LEU A 107 -14.07 6.96 0.26
N LYS A 108 -14.94 7.76 0.89
CA LYS A 108 -14.78 9.23 0.99
C LYS A 108 -14.09 9.70 2.28
N GLU A 109 -13.19 8.89 2.84
CA GLU A 109 -12.62 9.14 4.17
C GLU A 109 -11.17 9.63 4.07
N GLU A 110 -10.74 10.42 5.07
CA GLU A 110 -9.34 10.80 5.25
C GLU A 110 -8.48 9.52 5.33
N LEU A 111 -7.28 9.54 4.73
CA LEU A 111 -6.44 8.34 4.59
C LEU A 111 -7.20 7.17 3.95
N CYS A 112 -7.91 7.44 2.85
CA CYS A 112 -8.75 6.44 2.18
C CYS A 112 -7.95 5.17 1.81
N GLU A 113 -6.75 5.32 1.26
CA GLU A 113 -5.89 4.22 0.84
C GLU A 113 -5.48 3.34 2.04
N VAL A 114 -5.21 3.98 3.18
CA VAL A 114 -4.92 3.29 4.46
C VAL A 114 -6.16 2.57 4.95
N ASN A 115 -7.32 3.24 4.99
CA ASN A 115 -8.57 2.64 5.43
C ASN A 115 -8.98 1.46 4.56
N LEU A 116 -8.81 1.57 3.25
CA LEU A 116 -9.05 0.51 2.29
C LEU A 116 -8.11 -0.68 2.53
N SER A 117 -6.82 -0.41 2.73
CA SER A 117 -5.83 -1.46 3.04
C SER A 117 -6.15 -2.19 4.34
N LEU A 118 -6.51 -1.44 5.39
CA LEU A 118 -6.95 -2.01 6.67
C LEU A 118 -8.24 -2.81 6.52
N SER A 119 -9.21 -2.32 5.74
CA SER A 119 -10.44 -3.06 5.43
C SER A 119 -10.16 -4.37 4.69
N ILE A 120 -9.27 -4.35 3.71
CA ILE A 120 -8.86 -5.53 2.96
C ILE A 120 -8.23 -6.56 3.87
N LEU A 121 -7.30 -6.11 4.71
CA LEU A 121 -6.62 -6.96 5.65
C LEU A 121 -7.58 -7.54 6.68
N LYS A 122 -8.48 -6.73 7.27
CA LYS A 122 -9.51 -7.18 8.21
C LYS A 122 -10.40 -8.28 7.62
N SER A 123 -10.86 -8.07 6.39
CA SER A 123 -11.70 -9.03 5.67
C SER A 123 -10.98 -10.37 5.45
N THR A 124 -9.71 -10.33 5.04
CA THR A 124 -8.88 -11.53 4.81
C THR A 124 -8.45 -12.22 6.11
N LEU A 125 -8.23 -11.46 7.19
CA LEU A 125 -7.90 -12.01 8.49
C LEU A 125 -9.09 -12.74 9.12
N SER A 126 -10.30 -12.19 8.95
CA SER A 126 -11.53 -12.74 9.54
C SER A 126 -11.89 -14.11 8.96
N SER A 127 -11.47 -14.40 7.72
CA SER A 127 -11.64 -15.72 7.08
C SER A 127 -10.54 -16.73 7.46
N SER A 128 -9.44 -16.29 8.07
CA SER A 128 -8.29 -17.14 8.41
C SER A 128 -8.33 -17.63 9.86
N THR A 129 -7.99 -18.90 10.08
CA THR A 129 -7.93 -19.51 11.42
C THR A 129 -6.52 -19.57 12.01
N SER A 130 -5.51 -19.07 11.27
CA SER A 130 -4.10 -19.15 11.63
C SER A 130 -3.74 -18.35 12.89
N ALA A 131 -2.69 -18.78 13.60
CA ALA A 131 -2.21 -18.07 14.79
C ALA A 131 -1.75 -16.64 14.47
N ARG A 132 -1.09 -16.45 13.31
CA ARG A 132 -0.68 -15.14 12.81
C ARG A 132 -1.88 -14.24 12.55
N ALA A 133 -2.95 -14.78 11.94
CA ALA A 133 -4.16 -14.00 11.67
C ALA A 133 -4.81 -13.48 12.97
N ARG A 134 -4.91 -14.32 14.01
CA ARG A 134 -5.45 -13.89 15.31
C ARG A 134 -4.59 -12.80 15.97
N ARG A 135 -3.27 -12.91 15.89
CA ARG A 135 -2.35 -11.87 16.38
C ARG A 135 -2.57 -10.55 15.64
N LEU A 136 -2.61 -10.60 14.31
CA LEU A 136 -2.84 -9.44 13.46
C LEU A 136 -4.20 -8.77 13.72
N ILE A 137 -5.26 -9.53 13.96
CA ILE A 137 -6.56 -8.97 14.39
C ILE A 137 -6.41 -8.18 15.70
N GLY A 138 -5.62 -8.69 16.65
CA GLY A 138 -5.31 -7.97 17.89
C GLY A 138 -4.48 -6.70 17.64
N GLU A 139 -3.56 -6.71 16.69
CA GLU A 139 -2.77 -5.54 16.27
C GLU A 139 -3.61 -4.47 15.53
N MET A 140 -4.84 -4.79 15.12
CA MET A 140 -5.79 -3.81 14.55
C MET A 140 -6.56 -3.03 15.62
N ASP A 141 -6.17 -3.11 16.89
CA ASP A 141 -6.53 -2.13 17.92
C ASP A 141 -5.68 -0.87 17.74
N PHE A 142 -6.29 0.23 17.31
CA PHE A 142 -5.59 1.49 17.02
C PHE A 142 -5.59 2.49 18.19
N SER A 143 -5.91 2.05 19.41
CA SER A 143 -6.01 2.93 20.58
C SER A 143 -4.70 3.66 20.91
N ASP A 144 -3.55 3.00 20.75
CA ASP A 144 -2.21 3.55 21.00
C ASP A 144 -1.46 4.01 19.73
N LEU A 145 -2.04 3.76 18.55
CA LEU A 145 -1.40 3.97 17.25
C LEU A 145 -0.85 5.40 17.07
N LYS A 146 -1.59 6.41 17.54
CA LYS A 146 -1.17 7.81 17.41
C LYS A 146 0.14 8.07 18.17
N GLU A 147 0.21 7.65 19.44
CA GLU A 147 1.40 7.85 20.27
C GLU A 147 2.60 7.08 19.68
N TRP A 148 2.37 5.83 19.28
CA TRP A 148 3.40 5.02 18.64
C TRP A 148 3.92 5.66 17.35
N ALA A 149 3.02 6.13 16.48
CA ALA A 149 3.38 6.71 15.20
C ALA A 149 4.04 8.09 15.34
N GLU A 150 3.63 8.91 16.32
CA GLU A 150 4.31 10.17 16.66
C GLU A 150 5.74 9.93 17.16
N LYS A 151 5.94 8.92 18.03
CA LYS A 151 7.28 8.51 18.48
C LYS A 151 8.15 8.03 17.33
N LYS A 152 7.59 7.22 16.43
CA LYS A 152 8.30 6.73 15.24
C LYS A 152 8.61 7.84 14.24
N ALA A 153 7.72 8.83 14.08
CA ALA A 153 7.97 10.00 13.25
C ALA A 153 9.20 10.79 13.72
N MET A 154 9.43 10.90 15.04
CA MET A 154 10.63 11.56 15.59
C MET A 154 11.95 10.80 15.28
N GLU A 155 11.87 9.51 14.98
CA GLU A 155 13.02 8.72 14.51
C GLU A 155 13.39 9.04 13.06
N ILE A 156 12.55 9.71 12.27
CA ILE A 156 12.86 10.08 10.89
C ILE A 156 13.47 11.48 10.88
N ASP A 157 14.65 11.64 10.28
CA ASP A 157 15.30 12.94 10.10
C ASP A 157 14.68 13.65 8.88
N PRO A 158 13.94 14.75 9.06
CA PRO A 158 13.21 15.40 7.97
C PRO A 158 14.13 15.99 6.91
N GLU A 159 15.43 16.19 7.19
CA GLU A 159 16.40 16.74 6.25
C GLU A 159 16.94 15.71 5.26
N LEU A 160 16.88 14.42 5.61
CA LEU A 160 17.41 13.35 4.75
C LEU A 160 16.36 12.88 3.71
N ASP A 161 16.84 12.30 2.62
CA ASP A 161 16.01 11.54 1.69
C ASP A 161 15.46 10.27 2.37
N VAL A 162 14.60 9.50 1.69
CA VAL A 162 14.05 8.25 2.22
C VAL A 162 14.38 7.10 1.27
N ILE A 163 14.86 5.99 1.82
CA ILE A 163 15.04 4.71 1.14
C ILE A 163 14.16 3.68 1.83
N LEU A 164 13.23 3.10 1.08
CA LEU A 164 12.33 2.06 1.56
C LEU A 164 12.85 0.67 1.22
N SER A 165 12.67 -0.24 2.16
CA SER A 165 12.90 -1.65 1.95
C SER A 165 11.85 -2.29 1.02
N PRO A 166 12.11 -3.49 0.45
CA PRO A 166 11.17 -4.15 -0.46
C PRO A 166 9.79 -4.40 0.18
N VAL A 167 9.76 -4.72 1.48
CA VAL A 167 8.49 -4.90 2.20
C VAL A 167 7.69 -3.61 2.23
N LEU A 168 8.35 -2.46 2.40
CA LEU A 168 7.73 -1.15 2.54
C LEU A 168 7.42 -0.46 1.20
N MET A 169 7.88 -1.03 0.07
CA MET A 169 7.69 -0.49 -1.26
C MET A 169 6.23 -0.09 -1.60
N PRO A 170 5.18 -0.84 -1.19
CA PRO A 170 3.79 -0.43 -1.46
C PRO A 170 3.39 0.92 -0.88
N ALA A 171 4.10 1.43 0.12
CA ALA A 171 3.83 2.74 0.71
C ALA A 171 4.49 3.89 -0.05
N LYS A 172 5.37 3.60 -1.03
CA LYS A 172 6.27 4.59 -1.66
C LYS A 172 5.54 5.86 -2.11
N SER A 173 4.53 5.73 -2.97
CA SER A 173 3.83 6.87 -3.57
C SER A 173 3.17 7.77 -2.53
N LEU A 174 2.54 7.16 -1.50
CA LEU A 174 1.88 7.90 -0.41
C LEU A 174 2.90 8.56 0.53
N VAL A 175 4.02 7.89 0.82
CA VAL A 175 5.11 8.46 1.61
C VAL A 175 5.70 9.66 0.87
N GLU A 176 5.95 9.53 -0.43
CA GLU A 176 6.50 10.58 -1.29
C GLU A 176 5.60 11.84 -1.28
N GLU A 177 4.29 11.64 -1.43
CA GLU A 177 3.29 12.71 -1.33
C GLU A 177 3.29 13.38 0.05
N ASN A 178 3.32 12.58 1.12
CA ASN A 178 3.22 13.11 2.48
C ASN A 178 4.48 13.84 2.93
N ILE A 179 5.67 13.35 2.56
CA ILE A 179 6.93 13.99 2.94
C ILE A 179 7.34 15.12 2.00
N GLY A 180 6.83 15.15 0.75
CA GLY A 180 7.17 16.14 -0.26
C GLY A 180 8.61 16.04 -0.78
N LYS A 181 9.18 14.82 -0.76
CA LYS A 181 10.54 14.50 -1.21
C LYS A 181 10.52 13.18 -1.95
N ASN A 182 11.42 13.02 -2.92
CA ASN A 182 11.58 11.77 -3.66
C ASN A 182 11.92 10.62 -2.70
N VAL A 183 11.14 9.54 -2.79
CA VAL A 183 11.34 8.30 -2.03
C VAL A 183 11.99 7.28 -2.94
N LYS A 184 13.15 6.79 -2.54
CA LYS A 184 13.85 5.70 -3.23
C LYS A 184 13.46 4.36 -2.63
N THR A 185 13.63 3.32 -3.42
CA THR A 185 13.43 1.92 -3.06
C THR A 185 14.78 1.20 -3.05
N TYR A 186 14.78 -0.03 -2.53
CA TYR A 186 15.93 -0.93 -2.61
C TYR A 186 16.49 -1.11 -4.04
N TYR A 187 15.65 -0.99 -5.08
CA TYR A 187 16.03 -1.23 -6.47
C TYR A 187 16.62 -0.01 -7.18
N ASP A 188 16.54 1.17 -6.58
CA ASP A 188 17.04 2.39 -7.19
C ASP A 188 18.57 2.48 -7.13
N THR A 189 19.15 3.15 -8.13
CA THR A 189 20.58 3.47 -8.17
C THR A 189 20.80 4.94 -7.83
N ASN A 190 21.87 5.24 -7.09
CA ASN A 190 22.26 6.57 -6.57
C ASN A 190 21.52 6.99 -5.30
N PHE A 191 22.13 6.72 -4.15
CA PHE A 191 21.62 7.11 -2.84
C PHE A 191 22.42 8.29 -2.28
N TYR A 192 21.74 9.20 -1.57
CA TYR A 192 22.33 10.35 -0.88
C TYR A 192 22.08 10.24 0.63
N ASN A 193 22.30 11.33 1.37
CA ASN A 193 21.99 11.41 2.79
C ASN A 193 20.55 10.98 3.03
N SER A 194 20.34 9.84 3.70
CA SER A 194 19.05 9.14 3.68
C SER A 194 18.65 8.55 5.03
N ASN A 195 17.36 8.58 5.31
CA ASN A 195 16.69 7.65 6.21
C ASN A 195 16.55 6.31 5.47
N VAL A 196 17.09 5.23 6.02
CA VAL A 196 16.89 3.87 5.53
C VAL A 196 15.85 3.21 6.42
N ILE A 197 14.64 3.05 5.90
CA ILE A 197 13.48 2.53 6.64
C ILE A 197 13.25 1.07 6.23
N PHE A 198 13.15 0.19 7.22
CA PHE A 198 13.05 -1.25 6.99
C PHE A 198 12.30 -1.97 8.12
N THR A 199 12.03 -3.25 7.91
CA THR A 199 11.39 -4.16 8.87
C THR A 199 12.39 -5.19 9.39
N GLY A 200 12.00 -5.99 10.39
CA GLY A 200 12.84 -7.08 10.89
C GLY A 200 13.23 -8.10 9.81
N ILE A 201 12.33 -8.38 8.86
CA ILE A 201 12.53 -9.46 7.86
C ILE A 201 13.49 -9.08 6.73
N ASP A 202 13.62 -7.79 6.41
CA ASP A 202 14.52 -7.27 5.37
C ASP A 202 15.67 -6.43 5.94
N ALA A 203 15.89 -6.50 7.25
CA ALA A 203 16.95 -5.77 7.94
C ALA A 203 18.35 -6.06 7.38
N LEU A 204 18.65 -7.31 7.00
CA LEU A 204 19.99 -7.67 6.49
C LEU A 204 20.33 -6.94 5.19
N ILE A 205 19.41 -6.94 4.22
CA ILE A 205 19.65 -6.31 2.92
C ILE A 205 19.68 -4.78 3.05
N MET A 206 18.87 -4.21 3.93
CA MET A 206 18.82 -2.76 4.14
C MET A 206 20.02 -2.25 4.95
N ARG A 207 20.48 -3.01 5.94
CA ARG A 207 21.74 -2.70 6.63
C ARG A 207 22.94 -2.74 5.70
N ARG A 208 22.96 -3.66 4.72
CA ARG A 208 24.00 -3.66 3.68
C ARG A 208 24.02 -2.34 2.91
N ILE A 209 22.86 -1.80 2.52
CA ILE A 209 22.75 -0.47 1.89
C ILE A 209 23.28 0.61 2.84
N SER A 210 22.85 0.60 4.11
CA SER A 210 23.33 1.56 5.11
C SER A 210 24.85 1.54 5.26
N PHE A 211 25.47 0.36 5.30
CA PHE A 211 26.92 0.24 5.37
C PHE A 211 27.62 0.75 4.12
N GLN A 212 27.08 0.47 2.93
CA GLN A 212 27.62 0.98 1.67
C GLN A 212 27.56 2.51 1.61
N LEU A 213 26.45 3.11 2.04
CA LEU A 213 26.28 4.55 2.10
C LEU A 213 27.24 5.22 3.08
N ARG A 214 27.35 4.66 4.30
CA ARG A 214 28.32 5.15 5.30
C ARG A 214 29.76 5.07 4.80
N LYS A 215 30.11 4.01 4.07
CA LYS A 215 31.43 3.87 3.43
C LYS A 215 31.71 5.00 2.43
N ASN A 216 30.68 5.51 1.77
CA ASN A 216 30.75 6.65 0.84
C ASN A 216 30.57 8.00 1.54
N SER A 217 30.86 8.08 2.85
CA SER A 217 30.74 9.31 3.66
C SER A 217 29.34 9.95 3.65
N THR A 218 28.31 9.16 3.36
CA THR A 218 26.92 9.62 3.33
C THR A 218 26.30 9.49 4.73
N LYS A 219 25.54 10.50 5.16
CA LYS A 219 24.79 10.46 6.43
C LYS A 219 23.61 9.49 6.29
N VAL A 220 23.57 8.49 7.16
CA VAL A 220 22.51 7.47 7.16
C VAL A 220 21.87 7.37 8.52
N LYS A 221 20.54 7.50 8.57
CA LYS A 221 19.73 7.18 9.74
C LYS A 221 18.93 5.90 9.47
N GLU A 222 19.15 4.87 10.27
CA GLU A 222 18.38 3.63 10.16
C GLU A 222 17.10 3.74 10.99
N VAL A 223 15.96 3.37 10.42
CA VAL A 223 14.66 3.35 11.11
C VAL A 223 14.05 1.97 10.96
N LEU A 224 13.89 1.27 12.09
CA LEU A 224 13.25 -0.04 12.13
C LEU A 224 11.77 0.11 12.47
N LEU A 225 10.91 -0.42 11.59
CA LEU A 225 9.51 -0.67 11.85
C LEU A 225 9.34 -2.11 12.36
N ASP A 226 9.25 -2.24 13.67
CA ASP A 226 9.11 -3.52 14.36
C ASP A 226 7.64 -3.94 14.46
N VAL A 227 7.05 -4.22 13.30
CA VAL A 227 5.65 -4.64 13.13
C VAL A 227 5.55 -5.73 12.06
N ASP A 228 4.42 -6.44 12.01
CA ASP A 228 4.21 -7.49 11.01
C ASP A 228 4.35 -6.94 9.57
N PRO A 229 5.02 -7.65 8.65
CA PRO A 229 5.22 -7.20 7.27
C PRO A 229 3.96 -6.82 6.50
N LEU A 230 2.79 -7.39 6.85
CA LEU A 230 1.51 -7.02 6.23
C LEU A 230 1.02 -5.64 6.69
N MET A 231 1.35 -5.25 7.92
CA MET A 231 0.97 -3.96 8.52
C MET A 231 2.01 -2.86 8.26
N ALA A 232 3.28 -3.24 8.07
CA ALA A 232 4.39 -2.30 8.01
C ALA A 232 4.23 -1.18 6.96
N PRO A 233 3.79 -1.45 5.71
CA PRO A 233 3.57 -0.38 4.72
C PRO A 233 2.43 0.55 5.11
N ILE A 234 1.36 0.02 5.72
CA ILE A 234 0.20 0.78 6.18
C ILE A 234 0.65 1.75 7.29
N TYR A 235 1.40 1.24 8.27
CA TYR A 235 1.92 2.03 9.38
C TYR A 235 2.94 3.07 8.93
N LEU A 236 3.80 2.75 7.96
CA LEU A 236 4.69 3.74 7.37
C LEU A 236 3.92 4.89 6.72
N THR A 237 2.83 4.59 6.00
CA THR A 237 1.97 5.63 5.43
C THR A 237 1.37 6.53 6.53
N ILE A 238 0.89 5.95 7.63
CA ILE A 238 0.38 6.70 8.79
C ILE A 238 1.47 7.58 9.41
N ILE A 239 2.68 7.04 9.61
CA ILE A 239 3.82 7.80 10.12
C ILE A 239 4.14 8.98 9.20
N SER A 240 4.21 8.75 7.89
CA SER A 240 4.47 9.81 6.91
C SER A 240 3.40 10.90 6.93
N TYR A 241 2.14 10.51 7.14
CA TYR A 241 1.03 11.45 7.28
C TYR A 241 1.15 12.32 8.53
N ILE A 242 1.57 11.75 9.67
CA ILE A 242 1.86 12.52 10.89
C ILE A 242 3.00 13.51 10.65
N ILE A 243 4.04 13.11 9.92
CA ILE A 243 5.12 14.03 9.53
C ILE A 243 4.58 15.20 8.71
N LYS A 244 3.68 14.93 7.75
CA LYS A 244 3.02 15.98 6.94
C LYS A 244 2.28 16.99 7.80
N LEU A 245 1.56 16.53 8.82
CA LEU A 245 0.74 17.37 9.70
C LEU A 245 1.55 18.22 10.69
N ASN A 246 2.77 17.79 11.00
CA ASN A 246 3.66 18.49 11.93
C ASN A 246 4.58 19.52 11.24
N LYS A 247 4.50 19.65 9.91
CA LYS A 247 5.17 20.70 9.13
C LYS A 247 4.28 21.95 9.05
#